data_AF-A0A078JBZ6-F1
#
_entry.id   AF-A0A078JBZ6-F1
#
_cell.length_a   1.000
_cell.length_b   1.000
_cell.length_c   1.000
_cell.angle_alpha   90.00
_cell.angle_beta   90.00
_cell.angle_gamma   90.00
#
_symmetry.space_group_name_H-M   'P 1'
#
loop_
_entity.id
_entity.type
_entity.pdbx_description
1 polymer ?
#
loop_
_entity_poly.entity_id
_entity_poly.type
_entity_poly.pdbx_seq_one_letter_code
_entity_poly.pdbx_strand_id
1 'polypeptide(L)'
;MSFIYGDPVRHRRRAVWEVLRDISLTRPHRESEDQRQELQHLKQNIVTQYQEQLRTLKNLGNADLVEEASLGDVKILKIIGIKDMGTTTSVFVRGSNQLVLYEAERSLHDDLCVVTCMVSKRFLTSGGGAPDIELSRQLGAWAKILHGMEGFCVKFFAEALWLFTYFLTR
;
A
#
# COMPACT_ATOMS: atom_id res chain seq x y z
N MET A 1 -8.35 -3.51 0.51
CA MET A 1 -7.16 -2.67 0.76
C MET A 1 -6.78 -1.98 -0.56
N SER A 2 -6.86 -0.66 -0.67
CA SER A 2 -6.45 0.04 -1.91
C SER A 2 -5.00 0.51 -1.75
N PHE A 3 -4.05 -0.31 -2.19
CA PHE A 3 -2.62 0.03 -2.18
C PHE A 3 -2.36 1.30 -2.98
N ILE A 4 -1.59 2.20 -2.38
CA ILE A 4 -1.30 3.54 -2.89
C ILE A 4 0.02 3.47 -3.65
N TYR A 5 -0.05 3.54 -4.98
CA TYR A 5 1.09 4.01 -5.77
C TYR A 5 0.60 4.92 -6.90
N GLY A 6 1.03 6.18 -6.84
CA GLY A 6 1.09 7.13 -7.95
C GLY A 6 -0.16 7.33 -8.80
N ASP A 7 -1.21 7.95 -8.25
CA ASP A 7 -2.28 8.52 -9.06
C ASP A 7 -2.47 10.03 -8.74
N PRO A 8 -2.12 10.95 -9.65
CA PRO A 8 -2.28 12.40 -9.45
C PRO A 8 -3.76 12.84 -9.38
N VAL A 9 -4.73 11.96 -9.67
CA VAL A 9 -6.17 12.28 -9.62
C VAL A 9 -6.75 12.12 -8.20
N ARG A 10 -6.03 11.50 -7.26
CA ARG A 10 -6.55 11.19 -5.91
C ARG A 10 -6.60 12.38 -4.95
N HIS A 11 -5.94 13.51 -5.26
CA HIS A 11 -5.92 14.68 -4.39
C HIS A 11 -7.31 15.33 -4.19
N ARG A 12 -8.22 15.20 -5.16
CA ARG A 12 -9.57 15.79 -5.03
C ARG A 12 -10.58 14.93 -4.29
N ARG A 13 -10.38 13.61 -4.20
CA ARG A 13 -11.34 12.69 -3.56
C ARG A 13 -11.06 12.42 -2.08
N ARG A 14 -9.82 12.63 -1.62
CA ARG A 14 -9.47 12.53 -0.18
C ARG A 14 -10.04 13.71 0.63
N ALA A 15 -10.05 14.90 0.03
CA ALA A 15 -10.63 16.10 0.64
C ALA A 15 -12.11 15.92 1.02
N VAL A 16 -12.91 15.26 0.18
CA VAL A 16 -14.35 15.07 0.45
C VAL A 16 -14.59 14.16 1.66
N TRP A 17 -13.83 13.07 1.79
CA TRP A 17 -13.99 12.12 2.90
C TRP A 17 -13.37 12.60 4.22
N GLU A 18 -12.31 13.40 4.17
CA GLU A 18 -11.74 14.06 5.37
C GLU A 18 -12.64 15.20 5.85
N VAL A 19 -13.19 16.03 4.95
CA VAL A 19 -14.14 17.10 5.30
C VAL A 19 -15.43 16.52 5.91
N LEU A 20 -15.96 15.41 5.39
CA LEU A 20 -17.14 14.74 5.97
C LEU A 20 -16.86 14.14 7.35
N ARG A 21 -15.63 13.71 7.62
CA ARG A 21 -15.22 13.17 8.93
C ARG A 21 -15.04 14.30 9.96
N ASP A 22 -14.49 15.43 9.56
CA ASP A 22 -14.31 16.60 10.45
C ASP A 22 -15.65 17.25 10.84
N ILE A 23 -16.65 17.23 9.95
CA ILE A 23 -18.02 17.71 10.27
C ILE A 23 -18.70 16.83 11.34
N SER A 24 -18.25 15.59 11.53
CA SER A 24 -18.85 14.65 12.48
C SER A 24 -18.16 14.57 13.85
N LEU A 25 -17.01 15.24 14.03
CA LEU A 25 -16.18 15.14 15.24
C LEU A 25 -16.02 16.46 16.03
N THR A 26 -16.78 17.51 15.71
CA THR A 26 -16.80 18.71 16.56
C THR A 26 -17.47 18.39 17.91
N ARG A 27 -16.70 18.52 19.00
CA ARG A 27 -17.18 18.36 20.38
C ARG A 27 -18.39 19.28 20.61
N PRO A 28 -19.42 18.86 21.36
CA PRO A 28 -20.62 19.67 21.56
C PRO A 28 -20.29 20.85 22.48
N HIS A 29 -19.89 21.97 21.90
CA HIS A 29 -19.95 23.27 22.56
C HIS A 29 -21.40 23.77 22.48
N ARG A 30 -21.86 24.54 23.48
CA ARG A 30 -23.21 25.12 23.53
C ARG A 30 -23.38 26.13 22.38
N GLU A 31 -23.72 25.65 21.19
CA GLU A 31 -24.03 26.45 20.01
C GLU A 31 -25.47 26.97 20.13
N SER A 32 -25.68 28.26 19.81
CA SER A 32 -27.01 28.88 19.78
C SER A 32 -27.88 28.25 18.69
N GLU A 33 -29.21 28.30 18.84
CA GLU A 33 -30.13 27.71 17.85
C GLU A 33 -29.92 28.27 16.44
N ASP A 34 -29.58 29.56 16.33
CA ASP A 34 -29.24 30.21 15.07
C ASP A 34 -28.02 29.57 14.37
N GLN A 35 -26.96 29.24 15.12
CA GLN A 35 -25.76 28.60 14.59
C GLN A 35 -26.07 27.20 14.05
N ARG A 36 -26.97 26.46 14.72
CA ARG A 36 -27.40 25.13 14.24
C ARG A 36 -28.18 25.22 12.94
N GLN A 37 -29.02 26.24 12.82
CA GLN A 37 -29.81 26.48 11.62
C GLN A 37 -28.94 26.89 10.44
N GLU A 38 -27.98 27.79 10.64
CA GLU A 38 -26.97 28.14 9.64
C GLU A 38 -26.12 26.93 9.21
N LEU A 39 -25.69 26.09 10.16
CA LEU A 39 -24.91 24.89 9.87
C LEU A 39 -25.72 23.87 9.04
N GLN A 40 -27.02 23.72 9.33
CA GLN A 40 -27.92 22.86 8.54
C GLN A 40 -28.12 23.39 7.12
N HIS A 41 -28.32 24.69 6.95
CA HIS A 41 -28.43 25.31 5.64
C HIS A 41 -27.14 25.17 4.82
N LEU A 42 -25.97 25.37 5.45
CA LEU A 42 -24.67 25.16 4.81
C LEU A 42 -24.48 23.71 4.36
N LYS A 43 -24.82 22.73 5.21
CA LYS A 43 -24.77 21.30 4.85
C LYS A 43 -25.65 20.99 3.64
N GLN A 44 -26.88 21.52 3.62
CA GLN A 44 -27.83 21.27 2.55
C GLN A 44 -27.36 21.89 1.23
N ASN A 45 -26.83 23.12 1.25
CA ASN A 45 -26.32 23.80 0.07
C ASN A 45 -25.11 23.07 -0.52
N ILE A 46 -24.19 22.63 0.33
CA ILE A 46 -23.01 21.87 -0.08
C ILE A 46 -23.42 20.54 -0.75
N VAL A 47 -24.34 19.78 -0.14
CA VAL A 47 -24.82 18.51 -0.72
C VAL A 47 -25.47 18.73 -2.08
N THR A 48 -26.31 19.76 -2.21
CA THR A 48 -27.04 20.06 -3.45
C THR A 48 -26.07 20.47 -4.57
N GLN A 49 -25.08 21.30 -4.27
CA GLN A 49 -24.04 21.73 -5.21
C GLN A 49 -23.23 20.54 -5.75
N TYR A 50 -22.82 19.60 -4.88
CA TYR A 50 -22.09 18.41 -5.31
C TYR A 50 -22.96 17.42 -6.09
N GLN A 51 -24.24 17.28 -5.75
CA GLN A 51 -25.18 16.43 -6.50
C GLN A 51 -25.36 16.90 -7.94
N GLU A 52 -25.46 18.21 -8.19
CA GLU A 52 -25.54 18.76 -9.55
C GLU A 52 -24.25 18.51 -10.34
N GLN A 53 -23.08 18.65 -9.71
CA GLN A 53 -21.80 18.32 -10.35
C GLN A 53 -21.65 16.84 -10.70
N LEU A 54 -22.20 15.94 -9.88
CA LEU A 54 -22.20 14.49 -10.13
C LEU A 54 -23.23 14.05 -11.19
N ARG A 55 -24.31 14.80 -11.38
CA ARG A 55 -25.31 14.54 -12.44
C ARG A 55 -24.79 14.75 -13.86
N THR A 56 -23.67 15.44 -14.01
CA THR A 56 -23.06 15.66 -15.33
C THR A 56 -22.45 14.34 -15.82
N LEU A 57 -22.98 13.78 -16.93
CA LEU A 57 -22.57 12.51 -17.53
C LEU A 57 -21.05 12.34 -17.75
N LYS A 58 -20.31 13.44 -17.89
CA LYS A 58 -18.85 13.44 -18.05
C LYS A 58 -18.07 12.95 -16.83
N ASN A 59 -18.66 13.00 -15.63
CA ASN A 59 -17.98 12.65 -14.38
C ASN A 59 -18.31 11.22 -13.89
N LEU A 60 -19.20 10.50 -14.59
CA LEU A 60 -19.65 9.16 -14.22
C LEU A 60 -18.74 8.10 -14.86
N GLY A 61 -18.35 7.09 -14.07
CA GLY A 61 -17.63 5.91 -14.57
C GLY A 61 -18.59 4.86 -15.11
N ASN A 62 -18.18 4.13 -16.15
CA ASN A 62 -18.93 2.98 -16.68
C ASN A 62 -18.38 1.66 -16.14
N ALA A 63 -19.27 0.73 -15.80
CA ALA A 63 -18.95 -0.64 -15.43
C ALA A 63 -19.98 -1.59 -16.06
N ASP A 64 -19.53 -2.73 -16.57
CA ASP A 64 -20.41 -3.69 -17.24
C ASP A 64 -21.30 -4.45 -16.23
N LEU A 65 -20.79 -4.75 -15.03
CA LEU A 65 -21.54 -5.46 -14.00
C LEU A 65 -21.27 -4.88 -12.61
N VAL A 66 -22.34 -4.58 -11.88
CA VAL A 66 -22.29 -4.24 -10.46
C VAL A 66 -23.17 -5.24 -9.73
N GLU A 67 -22.55 -6.11 -8.93
CA GLU A 67 -23.24 -7.11 -8.12
C GLU A 67 -22.96 -6.90 -6.63
N GLU A 68 -24.00 -7.03 -5.80
CA GLU A 68 -23.85 -7.09 -4.35
C GLU A 68 -23.76 -8.57 -3.96
N ALA A 69 -22.58 -9.00 -3.53
CA ALA A 69 -22.33 -10.33 -3.04
C ALA A 69 -22.38 -10.33 -1.51
N SER A 70 -23.28 -11.12 -0.93
CA SER A 70 -23.34 -11.39 0.50
C SER A 70 -22.40 -12.54 0.83
N LEU A 71 -21.36 -12.29 1.62
CA LEU A 71 -20.38 -13.29 2.01
C LEU A 71 -20.40 -13.47 3.53
N GLY A 72 -21.31 -14.31 4.00
CA GLY A 72 -21.66 -14.41 5.42
C GLY A 72 -22.44 -13.17 5.86
N ASP A 73 -22.01 -12.53 6.94
CA ASP A 73 -22.68 -11.34 7.50
C ASP A 73 -22.27 -10.01 6.84
N VAL A 74 -21.29 -10.04 5.92
CA VAL A 74 -20.78 -8.85 5.24
C VAL A 74 -21.27 -8.80 3.80
N LYS A 75 -21.80 -7.65 3.40
CA LYS A 75 -22.18 -7.36 2.01
C LYS A 75 -21.04 -6.63 1.30
N ILE A 76 -20.69 -7.11 0.12
CA ILE A 76 -19.58 -6.58 -0.68
C ILE A 76 -20.12 -6.20 -2.05
N LEU A 77 -19.82 -4.99 -2.51
CA LEU A 77 -20.11 -4.57 -3.87
C LEU A 77 -18.94 -4.95 -4.79
N LYS A 78 -19.21 -5.82 -5.75
CA LYS A 78 -18.27 -6.24 -6.77
C LYS A 78 -18.64 -5.53 -8.08
N ILE A 79 -17.69 -4.73 -8.55
CA ILE A 79 -17.81 -3.95 -9.78
C ILE A 79 -16.84 -4.56 -10.79
N ILE A 80 -17.36 -5.05 -11.90
CA ILE A 80 -16.61 -5.77 -12.94
C ILE A 80 -16.85 -5.10 -14.29
N GLY A 81 -15.87 -5.19 -15.20
CA GLY A 81 -16.01 -4.68 -16.56
C GLY A 81 -15.95 -3.15 -16.64
N ILE A 82 -15.04 -2.54 -15.89
CA ILE A 82 -14.76 -1.11 -16.05
C ILE A 82 -13.86 -0.97 -17.29
N LYS A 83 -14.37 -0.32 -18.35
CA LYS A 83 -13.65 -0.19 -19.65
C LYS A 83 -12.31 0.53 -19.52
N ASP A 84 -12.27 1.57 -18.70
CA ASP A 84 -11.04 2.29 -18.34
C ASP A 84 -10.59 1.89 -16.93
N MET A 85 -10.40 0.58 -16.69
CA MET A 85 -9.65 0.16 -15.51
C MET A 85 -8.25 0.75 -15.65
N GLY A 86 -7.96 1.79 -14.88
CA GLY A 86 -6.59 2.27 -14.71
C GLY A 86 -5.70 1.18 -14.10
N THR A 87 -4.62 1.57 -13.44
CA THR A 87 -3.66 0.64 -12.81
C THR A 87 -4.15 0.00 -11.50
N THR A 88 -5.45 0.04 -11.20
CA THR A 88 -5.99 -0.34 -9.90
C THR A 88 -6.60 -1.74 -9.92
N THR A 89 -6.08 -2.63 -9.09
CA THR A 89 -6.67 -3.94 -8.79
C THR A 89 -7.04 -4.01 -7.32
N SER A 90 -8.21 -4.57 -7.00
CA SER A 90 -8.65 -4.79 -5.62
C SER A 90 -8.64 -6.28 -5.30
N VAL A 91 -7.91 -6.67 -4.24
CA VAL A 91 -7.89 -8.03 -3.72
C VAL A 91 -8.66 -8.08 -2.41
N PHE A 92 -9.54 -9.07 -2.27
CA PHE A 92 -10.33 -9.31 -1.07
C PHE A 92 -9.78 -10.55 -0.35
N VAL A 93 -9.34 -10.37 0.89
CA VAL A 93 -8.72 -11.42 1.71
C VAL A 93 -9.62 -11.71 2.91
N ARG A 94 -9.85 -12.99 3.20
CA ARG A 94 -10.52 -13.45 4.43
C ARG A 94 -9.56 -14.30 5.24
N GLY A 95 -9.66 -14.20 6.56
CA GLY A 95 -8.83 -14.94 7.51
C GLY A 95 -9.64 -15.28 8.75
N SER A 96 -9.20 -16.30 9.48
CA SER A 96 -9.88 -16.76 10.70
C SER A 96 -9.72 -15.78 11.89
N ASN A 97 -8.70 -14.94 11.87
CA ASN A 97 -8.40 -13.96 12.91
C ASN A 97 -7.71 -12.74 12.29
N GLN A 98 -7.76 -11.60 12.97
CA GLN A 98 -7.11 -10.34 12.57
C GLN A 98 -5.60 -10.52 12.36
N LEU A 99 -4.92 -11.32 13.18
CA LEU A 99 -3.49 -11.60 13.02
C LEU A 99 -3.17 -12.24 11.65
N VAL A 100 -4.01 -13.16 11.18
CA VAL A 100 -3.84 -13.81 9.87
C VAL A 100 -4.09 -12.82 8.74
N LEU A 101 -5.04 -11.90 8.92
CA LEU A 101 -5.31 -10.84 7.93
C LEU A 101 -4.13 -9.87 7.81
N TYR A 102 -3.54 -9.46 8.94
CA TYR A 102 -2.35 -8.61 8.93
C TYR A 102 -1.14 -9.31 8.28
N GLU A 103 -0.94 -10.59 8.57
CA GLU A 103 0.14 -11.35 7.95
C GLU A 103 -0.08 -11.55 6.45
N ALA A 104 -1.31 -11.80 6.02
CA ALA A 104 -1.65 -11.91 4.61
C ALA A 104 -1.44 -10.57 3.87
N GLU A 105 -1.79 -9.44 4.49
CA GLU A 105 -1.50 -8.12 3.93
C GLU A 105 0.00 -7.89 3.76
N ARG A 106 0.79 -8.22 4.78
CA ARG A 106 2.25 -8.11 4.75
C ARG A 106 2.84 -8.99 3.65
N SER A 107 2.45 -10.26 3.59
CA SER A 107 2.94 -11.22 2.58
C SER A 107 2.60 -10.75 1.16
N LEU A 108 1.39 -10.27 0.91
CA LEU A 108 1.02 -9.73 -0.39
C LEU A 108 1.83 -8.48 -0.74
N HIS A 109 2.13 -7.63 0.24
CA HIS A 109 2.97 -6.45 0.02
C HIS A 109 4.39 -6.83 -0.39
N ASP A 110 5.01 -7.78 0.33
CA ASP A 110 6.36 -8.25 0.06
C ASP A 110 6.47 -8.89 -1.33
N ASP A 111 5.51 -9.75 -1.70
CA ASP A 111 5.46 -10.38 -3.03
C ASP A 111 5.28 -9.37 -4.16
N LEU A 112 4.38 -8.40 -4.01
CA LEU A 112 4.16 -7.35 -5.00
C LEU A 112 5.39 -6.46 -5.16
N CYS A 113 6.12 -6.18 -4.09
CA CYS A 113 7.40 -5.48 -4.14
C CYS A 113 8.43 -6.27 -4.98
N VAL A 114 8.53 -7.60 -4.79
CA VAL A 114 9.42 -8.47 -5.57
C VAL A 114 9.06 -8.48 -7.05
N VAL A 115 7.77 -8.64 -7.39
CA VAL A 115 7.30 -8.62 -8.79
C VAL A 115 7.58 -7.27 -9.44
N THR A 116 7.32 -6.17 -8.73
CA THR A 116 7.58 -4.80 -9.23
C THR A 116 9.07 -4.57 -9.49
N CYS A 117 9.94 -5.07 -8.61
CA CYS A 117 11.38 -5.05 -8.78
C CYS A 117 11.82 -5.85 -10.01
N MET A 118 11.28 -7.05 -10.22
CA MET A 118 11.60 -7.91 -11.39
C MET A 118 11.14 -7.30 -12.72
N VAL A 119 9.97 -6.65 -12.75
CA VAL A 119 9.48 -5.96 -13.95
C VAL A 119 10.35 -4.76 -14.29
N SER A 120 10.81 -4.03 -13.26
CA SER A 120 11.66 -2.84 -13.42
C SER A 120 13.11 -3.20 -13.80
N LYS A 121 13.67 -4.26 -13.22
CA LYS A 121 15.05 -4.73 -13.46
C LYS A 121 15.05 -6.24 -13.68
N ARG A 122 15.46 -6.66 -14.88
CA ARG A 122 15.48 -8.07 -15.29
C ARG A 122 16.79 -8.79 -14.92
N PHE A 123 17.22 -8.67 -13.66
CA PHE A 123 18.36 -9.42 -13.13
C PHE A 123 17.88 -10.30 -11.99
N LEU A 124 18.32 -11.56 -11.99
CA LEU A 124 18.01 -12.53 -10.95
C LEU A 124 19.33 -13.06 -10.38
N THR A 125 19.41 -13.16 -9.06
CA THR A 125 20.51 -13.80 -8.35
C THR A 125 19.97 -15.00 -7.57
N SER A 126 20.84 -15.94 -7.22
CA SER A 126 20.50 -17.01 -6.29
C SER A 126 20.12 -16.44 -4.92
N GLY A 127 19.07 -17.00 -4.29
CA GLY A 127 18.64 -16.61 -2.95
C GLY A 127 19.42 -17.32 -1.83
N GLY A 128 18.86 -17.30 -0.61
CA GLY A 128 19.38 -18.09 0.51
C GLY A 128 20.78 -17.72 0.98
N GLY A 129 21.23 -16.49 0.73
CA GLY A 129 22.57 -16.01 1.09
C GLY A 129 23.72 -16.62 0.26
N ALA A 130 23.42 -17.36 -0.81
CA ALA A 130 24.43 -17.83 -1.77
C ALA A 130 25.34 -16.70 -2.31
N PRO A 131 24.82 -15.51 -2.72
CA PRO A 131 25.70 -14.42 -3.18
C PRO A 131 26.60 -13.88 -2.06
N ASP A 132 26.12 -13.87 -0.81
CA ASP A 132 26.88 -13.37 0.33
C ASP A 132 28.06 -14.29 0.69
N ILE A 133 27.86 -15.62 0.61
CA ILE A 133 28.92 -16.61 0.82
C ILE A 133 29.99 -16.49 -0.25
N GLU A 134 29.59 -16.35 -1.52
CA GLU A 134 30.56 -16.20 -2.61
C GLU A 134 31.34 -14.89 -2.49
N LEU A 135 30.68 -13.79 -2.11
CA LEU A 135 31.34 -12.52 -1.82
C LEU A 135 32.33 -12.64 -0.65
N SER A 136 31.93 -13.28 0.46
CA SER A 136 32.81 -13.54 1.60
C SER A 136 34.05 -14.32 1.18
N ARG A 137 33.90 -15.36 0.35
CA ARG A 137 35.00 -16.17 -0.17
C ARG A 137 35.97 -15.35 -1.02
N GLN A 138 35.45 -14.54 -1.95
CA GLN A 138 36.27 -13.70 -2.83
C GLN A 138 36.99 -12.60 -2.05
N LEU A 139 36.29 -11.92 -1.13
CA LEU A 139 36.87 -10.86 -0.30
C LEU A 139 37.92 -11.42 0.67
N GLY A 140 37.69 -12.60 1.23
CA GLY A 140 38.67 -13.28 2.07
C GLY A 140 39.94 -13.69 1.32
N ALA A 141 39.84 -14.01 0.02
CA ALA A 141 41.00 -14.24 -0.83
C ALA A 141 41.73 -12.92 -1.15
N TRP A 142 40.99 -11.86 -1.45
CA TRP A 142 41.56 -10.54 -1.74
C TRP A 142 42.27 -9.92 -0.52
N ALA A 143 41.71 -10.10 0.68
CA ALA A 143 42.30 -9.66 1.94
C ALA A 143 43.71 -10.20 2.18
N LYS A 144 44.04 -11.40 1.65
CA LYS A 144 45.37 -12.01 1.77
C LYS A 144 46.42 -11.37 0.86
N ILE A 145 45.99 -10.69 -0.21
CA ILE A 145 46.86 -10.02 -1.17
C ILE A 145 47.15 -8.58 -0.70
N LEU A 146 46.20 -7.99 0.04
CA LEU A 146 46.34 -6.65 0.60
C LEU A 146 47.33 -6.63 1.77
N HIS A 147 48.11 -5.56 1.84
CA HIS A 147 49.13 -5.37 2.88
C HIS A 147 48.67 -4.28 3.87
N GLY A 148 49.02 -4.45 5.14
CA GLY A 148 48.70 -3.48 6.19
C GLY A 148 47.27 -3.58 6.73
N MET A 149 46.73 -2.47 7.22
CA MET A 149 45.43 -2.45 7.91
C MET A 149 44.24 -2.77 6.99
N GLU A 150 44.34 -2.45 5.71
CA GLU A 150 43.27 -2.68 4.74
C GLU A 150 42.92 -4.17 4.61
N GLY A 151 43.93 -5.04 4.62
CA GLY A 151 43.73 -6.49 4.58
C GLY A 151 42.93 -7.00 5.80
N PHE A 152 43.19 -6.46 6.99
CA PHE A 152 42.41 -6.80 8.19
C PHE A 152 40.97 -6.31 8.09
N CYS A 153 40.75 -5.07 7.65
CA CYS A 153 39.39 -4.53 7.48
C CYS A 153 38.57 -5.37 6.49
N VAL A 154 39.14 -5.71 5.33
CA VAL A 154 38.46 -6.53 4.32
C VAL A 154 38.20 -7.94 4.85
N LYS A 155 39.14 -8.53 5.60
CA LYS A 155 38.93 -9.82 6.26
C LYS A 155 37.75 -9.81 7.21
N PHE A 156 37.67 -8.82 8.12
CA PHE A 156 36.56 -8.72 9.07
C PHE A 156 35.23 -8.46 8.37
N PHE A 157 35.23 -7.70 7.27
CA PHE A 157 34.02 -7.51 6.46
C PHE A 157 33.57 -8.80 5.79
N ALA A 158 34.50 -9.61 5.26
CA ALA A 158 34.19 -10.93 4.71
C ALA A 158 33.61 -11.88 5.77
N GLU A 159 34.15 -11.88 6.98
CA GLU A 159 33.63 -12.67 8.12
C GLU A 159 32.23 -12.20 8.52
N ALA A 160 31.96 -10.90 8.51
CA ALA A 160 30.64 -10.34 8.81
C ALA A 160 29.57 -10.77 7.79
N LEU A 161 29.91 -10.81 6.50
CA LEU A 161 28.99 -11.30 5.44
C LEU A 161 28.63 -12.78 5.66
N TRP A 162 29.61 -13.60 6.03
CA TRP A 162 29.36 -15.01 6.34
C TRP A 162 28.45 -15.18 7.56
N LEU A 163 28.69 -14.40 8.62
CA LEU A 163 27.87 -14.44 9.82
C LEU A 163 26.41 -14.05 9.54
N PHE A 164 26.19 -13.06 8.67
CA PHE A 164 24.83 -12.67 8.27
C PHE A 164 24.07 -13.83 7.62
N THR A 165 24.69 -14.54 6.68
CA THR A 165 24.07 -15.73 6.05
C THR A 165 23.80 -16.83 7.07
N TYR A 166 24.72 -17.06 8.00
CA TYR A 166 24.55 -18.07 9.04
C TYR A 166 23.28 -17.87 9.87
N PHE A 167 22.94 -16.62 10.22
CA PHE A 167 21.71 -16.30 10.94
C PHE A 167 20.44 -16.57 10.14
N LEU A 168 20.46 -16.47 8.81
CA LEU A 168 19.29 -16.72 7.97
C LEU A 168 18.99 -18.21 7.78
N THR A 169 19.99 -19.07 7.99
CA THR A 169 19.86 -20.53 7.81
C THR A 169 19.53 -21.31 9.09
N ARG A 170 19.46 -20.66 10.25
CA ARG A 170 19.14 -21.28 11.54
C ARG A 170 17.78 -20.83 12.05
#